data_AF-A0A7C4DRA3-F1
#
_entry.id   AF-A0A7C4DRA3-F1
#
_cell.length_a   1.000
_cell.length_b   1.000
_cell.length_c   1.000
_cell.angle_alpha   90.00
_cell.angle_beta   90.00
_cell.angle_gamma   90.00
#
_symmetry.space_group_name_H-M   'P 1'
#
loop_
_entity.id
_entity.type
_entity.pdbx_description
1 polymer ?
#
loop_
_entity_poly.entity_id
_entity_poly.type
_entity_poly.pdbx_seq_one_letter_code
_entity_poly.pdbx_strand_id
1 'polypeptide(L)'
;MSSLSQGLEAGIRVLKTAVQSIESNIIRSRKETVDKKTVSVASRLVELLEKTMRLLDVLSRRIQHVEDGLVTISNYTYIFRTSKEVVLVRTRPEHVVLSLDLESNAVSLKTRDATLSVSPNSLTISIRSKLVKISPLSEEQFTSKRDELRMALKTIEKAVYRRLLPLIEQKLQKV
;
A
#
# COMPACT_ATOMS: atom_id res chain seq x y z
N MET A 1 -16.57 -3.30 17.10
CA MET A 1 -15.61 -2.91 16.04
C MET A 1 -16.40 -2.27 14.93
N SER A 2 -16.04 -1.06 14.51
CA SER A 2 -16.65 -0.39 13.37
C SER A 2 -16.38 -1.15 12.07
N SER A 3 -17.28 -1.02 11.11
CA SER A 3 -17.15 -1.72 9.84
C SER A 3 -16.02 -1.11 8.99
N LEU A 4 -15.71 0.17 9.22
CA LEU A 4 -14.48 0.83 8.77
C LEU A 4 -13.22 0.11 9.27
N SER A 5 -13.11 -0.13 10.58
CA SER A 5 -11.95 -0.81 11.19
C SER A 5 -11.78 -2.23 10.63
N GLN A 6 -12.87 -2.98 10.45
CA GLN A 6 -12.83 -4.30 9.81
C GLN A 6 -12.29 -4.25 8.37
N GLY A 7 -12.66 -3.23 7.59
CA GLY A 7 -12.14 -3.06 6.24
C GLY A 7 -10.65 -2.73 6.22
N LEU A 8 -10.18 -1.89 7.17
CA LEU A 8 -8.74 -1.62 7.34
C LEU A 8 -7.95 -2.88 7.67
N GLU A 9 -8.48 -3.73 8.56
CA GLU A 9 -7.84 -5.02 8.88
C GLU A 9 -7.80 -5.99 7.70
N ALA A 10 -8.83 -6.01 6.87
CA ALA A 10 -8.80 -6.78 5.63
C ALA A 10 -7.66 -6.32 4.71
N GLY A 11 -7.47 -5.00 4.59
CA GLY A 11 -6.33 -4.41 3.88
C GLY A 11 -4.98 -4.84 4.45
N ILE A 12 -4.83 -4.81 5.78
CA ILE A 12 -3.60 -5.27 6.46
C ILE A 12 -3.31 -6.73 6.11
N ARG A 13 -4.32 -7.60 6.12
CA ARG A 13 -4.15 -9.02 5.76
C ARG A 13 -3.65 -9.19 4.32
N VAL A 14 -4.25 -8.48 3.36
CA VAL A 14 -3.82 -8.51 1.94
C VAL A 14 -2.36 -8.10 1.79
N LEU A 15 -1.98 -6.99 2.40
CA LEU A 15 -0.60 -6.50 2.36
C LEU A 15 0.38 -7.48 3.03
N LYS A 16 -0.01 -8.07 4.16
CA LYS A 16 0.80 -9.06 4.88
C LYS A 16 1.05 -10.29 4.03
N THR A 17 0.03 -10.82 3.35
CA THR A 17 0.18 -11.94 2.42
C THR A 17 1.15 -11.59 1.30
N ALA A 18 1.00 -10.42 0.67
CA ALA A 18 1.91 -9.98 -0.39
C ALA A 18 3.36 -9.84 0.10
N VAL A 19 3.58 -9.27 1.29
CA VAL A 19 4.92 -9.18 1.91
C VAL A 19 5.53 -10.56 2.12
N GLN A 20 4.78 -11.49 2.73
CA GLN A 20 5.25 -12.85 2.99
C GLN A 20 5.58 -13.59 1.68
N SER A 21 4.79 -13.42 0.63
CA SER A 21 5.06 -13.97 -0.70
C SER A 21 6.35 -13.40 -1.29
N ILE A 22 6.56 -12.08 -1.26
CA ILE A 22 7.78 -11.46 -1.82
C ILE A 22 9.02 -11.88 -1.00
N GLU A 23 8.91 -11.90 0.33
CA GLU A 23 10.00 -12.31 1.19
C GLU A 23 10.42 -13.76 0.93
N SER A 24 9.46 -14.68 0.89
CA SER A 24 9.74 -16.11 0.73
C SER A 24 10.23 -16.47 -0.67
N ASN A 25 9.65 -15.86 -1.71
CA ASN A 25 9.93 -16.25 -3.10
C ASN A 25 11.01 -15.41 -3.77
N ILE A 26 11.26 -14.18 -3.32
CA ILE A 26 12.18 -13.25 -4.02
C ILE A 26 13.39 -12.91 -3.15
N ILE A 27 13.17 -12.48 -1.90
CA ILE A 27 14.26 -11.95 -1.04
C ILE A 27 15.07 -13.08 -0.39
N ARG A 28 14.38 -14.06 0.21
CA ARG A 28 14.99 -15.22 0.88
C ARG A 28 15.14 -16.42 -0.05
N SER A 29 14.88 -16.23 -1.34
CA SER A 29 15.14 -17.25 -2.35
C SER A 29 16.59 -17.70 -2.21
N ARG A 30 16.76 -18.99 -1.86
CA ARG A 30 18.09 -19.61 -1.72
C ARG A 30 18.74 -19.89 -3.08
N LYS A 31 18.07 -19.53 -4.18
CA LYS A 31 18.55 -19.77 -5.54
C LYS A 31 19.45 -18.60 -5.95
N GLU A 32 20.62 -18.91 -6.48
CA GLU A 32 21.57 -17.95 -7.06
C GLU A 32 21.02 -17.17 -8.29
N THR A 33 19.73 -17.32 -8.61
CA THR A 33 19.05 -16.81 -9.80
C THR A 33 18.67 -15.34 -9.70
N VAL A 34 18.43 -14.82 -8.49
CA VAL A 34 17.99 -13.43 -8.29
C VAL A 34 19.18 -12.54 -7.97
N ASP A 35 19.49 -11.60 -8.85
CA ASP A 35 20.62 -10.70 -8.67
C ASP A 35 20.38 -9.70 -7.51
N LYS A 36 21.48 -9.20 -6.91
CA LYS A 36 21.43 -8.27 -5.76
C LYS A 36 20.59 -7.01 -6.03
N LYS A 37 20.53 -6.52 -7.27
CA LYS A 37 19.72 -5.33 -7.61
C LYS A 37 18.24 -5.67 -7.60
N THR A 38 17.86 -6.84 -8.08
CA THR A 38 16.47 -7.33 -8.03
C THR A 38 16.02 -7.51 -6.58
N VAL A 39 16.84 -8.14 -5.74
CA VAL A 39 16.56 -8.23 -4.29
C VAL A 39 16.40 -6.84 -3.66
N SER A 40 17.28 -5.89 -3.97
CA SER A 40 17.18 -4.51 -3.46
C SER A 40 15.85 -3.83 -3.84
N VAL A 41 15.37 -4.02 -5.08
CA VAL A 41 14.08 -3.48 -5.53
C VAL A 41 12.92 -4.16 -4.80
N ALA A 42 12.96 -5.48 -4.65
CA ALA A 42 11.96 -6.24 -3.90
C ALA A 42 11.90 -5.82 -2.42
N SER A 43 13.05 -5.63 -1.76
CA SER A 43 13.12 -5.16 -0.38
C SER A 43 12.52 -3.77 -0.20
N ARG A 44 12.75 -2.85 -1.14
CA ARG A 44 12.13 -1.51 -1.11
C ARG A 44 10.62 -1.57 -1.26
N LEU A 45 10.12 -2.45 -2.11
CA LEU A 45 8.69 -2.69 -2.23
C LEU A 45 8.12 -3.25 -0.92
N VAL A 46 8.77 -4.26 -0.32
CA VAL A 46 8.34 -4.80 0.98
C VAL A 46 8.28 -3.71 2.04
N GLU A 47 9.30 -2.87 2.16
CA GLU A 47 9.32 -1.75 3.10
C GLU A 47 8.13 -0.79 2.89
N LEU A 48 7.77 -0.52 1.62
CA LEU A 48 6.62 0.33 1.27
C LEU A 48 5.30 -0.30 1.73
N LEU A 49 5.12 -1.60 1.50
CA LEU A 49 3.93 -2.33 1.91
C LEU A 49 3.84 -2.39 3.44
N GLU A 50 4.94 -2.66 4.14
CA GLU A 50 5.00 -2.68 5.61
C GLU A 50 4.65 -1.33 6.24
N LYS A 51 5.18 -0.24 5.69
CA LYS A 51 4.82 1.11 6.15
C LYS A 51 3.36 1.44 5.89
N THR A 52 2.81 0.96 4.78
CA THR A 52 1.37 1.08 4.50
C THR A 52 0.54 0.25 5.49
N MET A 53 0.96 -0.96 5.84
CA MET A 53 0.31 -1.76 6.89
C MET A 53 0.31 -1.05 8.24
N ARG A 54 1.45 -0.48 8.66
CA ARG A 54 1.54 0.27 9.92
C ARG A 54 0.56 1.44 9.94
N LEU A 55 0.46 2.18 8.84
CA LEU A 55 -0.50 3.27 8.67
C LEU A 55 -1.95 2.77 8.84
N LEU A 56 -2.30 1.65 8.21
CA LEU A 56 -3.63 1.05 8.32
C LEU A 56 -3.94 0.57 9.74
N ASP A 57 -2.96 -0.04 10.43
CA ASP A 57 -3.11 -0.51 11.81
C ASP A 57 -3.40 0.65 12.75
N VAL A 58 -2.64 1.74 12.66
CA VAL A 58 -2.88 2.90 13.54
C VAL A 58 -4.23 3.57 13.23
N LEU A 59 -4.62 3.66 11.96
CA LEU A 59 -5.95 4.15 11.60
C LEU A 59 -7.06 3.25 12.15
N SER A 60 -6.91 1.92 12.05
CA SER A 60 -7.90 0.94 12.53
C SER A 60 -8.16 1.12 14.02
N ARG A 61 -7.10 1.23 14.83
CA ARG A 61 -7.21 1.45 16.28
C ARG A 61 -7.94 2.76 16.61
N ARG A 62 -7.67 3.82 15.85
CA ARG A 62 -8.27 5.14 16.09
C ARG A 62 -9.76 5.19 15.76
N ILE A 63 -10.21 4.47 14.73
CA ILE A 63 -11.60 4.50 14.29
C ILE A 63 -12.41 3.30 14.79
N GLN A 64 -11.85 2.47 15.67
CA GLN A 64 -12.43 1.23 16.16
C GLN A 64 -13.83 1.40 16.78
N HIS A 65 -14.08 2.57 17.37
CA HIS A 65 -15.33 2.94 18.06
C HIS A 65 -16.10 4.07 17.37
N VAL A 66 -15.67 4.49 16.17
CA VAL A 66 -16.36 5.54 15.42
C VAL A 66 -17.48 4.91 14.60
N GLU A 67 -18.66 5.54 14.60
CA GLU A 67 -19.79 5.10 13.78
C GLU A 67 -19.45 5.13 12.28
N ASP A 68 -20.09 4.26 11.52
CA ASP A 68 -19.86 4.15 10.09
C ASP A 68 -20.33 5.41 9.36
N GLY A 69 -19.48 5.98 8.51
CA GLY A 69 -19.76 7.23 7.80
C GLY A 69 -18.48 7.92 7.34
N LEU A 70 -18.59 9.22 7.05
CA LEU A 70 -17.43 10.07 6.74
C LEU A 70 -16.75 10.53 8.02
N VAL A 71 -15.56 10.00 8.30
CA VAL A 71 -14.76 10.31 9.48
C VAL A 71 -13.61 11.24 9.10
N THR A 72 -13.52 12.39 9.75
CA THR A 72 -12.39 13.32 9.56
C THR A 72 -11.24 12.91 10.48
N ILE A 73 -10.12 12.51 9.90
CA ILE A 73 -8.92 12.08 10.65
C ILE A 73 -8.03 13.29 11.01
N SER A 74 -7.90 14.20 10.05
CA SER A 74 -7.17 15.47 10.19
C SER A 74 -7.59 16.43 9.07
N ASN A 75 -7.05 17.65 9.07
CA ASN A 75 -7.31 18.63 8.01
C ASN A 75 -7.10 18.01 6.62
N TYR A 76 -8.14 18.11 5.78
CA TYR A 76 -8.15 17.58 4.41
C TYR A 76 -7.94 16.07 4.29
N THR A 77 -8.09 15.31 5.38
CA THR A 77 -7.91 13.85 5.40
C THR A 77 -9.13 13.18 6.00
N TYR A 78 -9.78 12.35 5.19
CA TYR A 78 -11.05 11.72 5.48
C TYR A 78 -10.96 10.24 5.25
N ILE A 79 -11.67 9.46 6.05
CA ILE A 79 -11.91 8.04 5.78
C ILE A 79 -13.41 7.80 5.74
N PHE A 80 -13.85 6.99 4.79
CA PHE A 80 -15.24 6.61 4.67
C PHE A 80 -15.36 5.22 4.07
N ARG A 81 -16.54 4.63 4.23
CA ARG A 81 -16.89 3.34 3.66
C ARG A 81 -17.97 3.54 2.59
N THR A 82 -17.78 2.90 1.45
CA THR A 82 -18.81 2.67 0.44
C THR A 82 -19.34 1.25 0.58
N SER A 83 -20.30 0.84 -0.26
CA SER A 83 -20.79 -0.54 -0.25
C SER A 83 -19.69 -1.57 -0.51
N LYS A 84 -18.65 -1.19 -1.27
CA LYS A 84 -17.60 -2.12 -1.76
C LYS A 84 -16.21 -1.84 -1.22
N GLU A 85 -15.96 -0.60 -0.76
CA GLU A 85 -14.61 -0.17 -0.43
C GLU A 85 -14.54 0.60 0.88
N VAL A 86 -13.39 0.51 1.56
CA VAL A 86 -12.99 1.50 2.57
C VAL A 86 -11.95 2.42 1.93
N VAL A 87 -12.19 3.73 1.99
CA VAL A 87 -11.38 4.73 1.29
C VAL A 87 -10.88 5.77 2.27
N LEU A 88 -9.56 5.91 2.34
CA LEU A 88 -8.86 7.04 2.96
C LEU A 88 -8.46 8.02 1.86
N VAL A 89 -9.00 9.24 1.92
CA VAL A 89 -8.69 10.32 0.98
C VAL A 89 -8.01 11.45 1.71
N ARG A 90 -6.92 11.94 1.12
CA ARG A 90 -6.33 13.21 1.43
C ARG A 90 -6.42 14.13 0.23
N THR A 91 -6.99 15.32 0.39
CA THR A 91 -7.21 16.26 -0.73
C THR A 91 -6.16 17.36 -0.83
N ARG A 92 -5.52 17.75 0.29
CA ARG A 92 -4.48 18.80 0.34
C ARG A 92 -3.35 18.49 1.35
N PRO A 93 -2.13 19.01 1.15
CA PRO A 93 -1.67 19.79 0.00
C PRO A 93 -1.54 18.97 -1.29
N GLU A 94 -1.63 17.64 -1.20
CA GLU A 94 -1.61 16.76 -2.35
C GLU A 94 -2.65 15.65 -2.25
N HIS A 95 -3.17 15.25 -3.41
CA HIS A 95 -4.22 14.25 -3.54
C HIS A 95 -3.64 12.83 -3.42
N VAL A 96 -3.95 12.15 -2.31
CA VAL A 96 -3.63 10.73 -2.13
C VAL A 96 -4.87 9.98 -1.70
N VAL A 97 -5.13 8.85 -2.34
CA VAL A 97 -6.26 7.97 -2.06
C VAL A 97 -5.71 6.59 -1.77
N LEU A 98 -6.06 6.04 -0.63
CA LEU A 98 -5.84 4.65 -0.28
C LEU A 98 -7.20 3.98 -0.21
N SER A 99 -7.49 3.08 -1.14
CA SER A 99 -8.74 2.31 -1.17
C SER A 99 -8.48 0.84 -0.87
N LEU A 100 -9.42 0.24 -0.17
CA LEU A 100 -9.46 -1.17 0.20
C LEU A 100 -10.72 -1.76 -0.39
N ASP A 101 -10.57 -2.49 -1.49
CA ASP A 101 -11.67 -3.18 -2.14
C ASP A 101 -11.92 -4.51 -1.42
N LEU A 102 -13.10 -4.61 -0.82
CA LEU A 102 -13.52 -5.75 -0.01
C LEU A 102 -14.03 -6.92 -0.86
N GLU A 103 -14.44 -6.67 -2.11
CA GLU A 103 -14.88 -7.71 -3.04
C GLU A 103 -13.67 -8.39 -3.70
N SER A 104 -12.72 -7.58 -4.18
CA SER A 104 -11.54 -8.08 -4.90
C SER A 104 -10.34 -8.39 -3.98
N ASN A 105 -10.46 -8.11 -2.68
CA ASN A 105 -9.36 -8.20 -1.70
C ASN A 105 -8.10 -7.49 -2.20
N ALA A 106 -8.26 -6.23 -2.61
CA ALA A 106 -7.18 -5.43 -3.15
C ALA A 106 -6.97 -4.14 -2.36
N VAL A 107 -5.71 -3.76 -2.18
CA VAL A 107 -5.29 -2.49 -1.61
C VAL A 107 -4.74 -1.63 -2.73
N SER A 108 -5.33 -0.47 -2.95
CA SER A 108 -4.89 0.46 -3.98
C SER A 108 -4.48 1.80 -3.38
N LEU A 109 -3.27 2.24 -3.71
CA LEU A 109 -2.73 3.54 -3.36
C LEU A 109 -2.60 4.37 -4.63
N LYS A 110 -3.42 5.40 -4.76
CA LYS A 110 -3.44 6.33 -5.87
C LYS A 110 -2.92 7.69 -5.45
N THR A 111 -2.03 8.23 -6.26
CA THR A 111 -1.49 9.59 -6.19
C THR A 111 -1.81 10.30 -7.51
N ARG A 112 -1.36 11.55 -7.66
CA ARG A 112 -1.50 12.27 -8.93
C ARG A 112 -0.77 11.59 -10.10
N ASP A 113 0.42 11.04 -9.83
CA ASP A 113 1.33 10.57 -10.88
C ASP A 113 1.43 9.04 -10.97
N ALA A 114 0.91 8.33 -9.97
CA ALA A 114 1.10 6.89 -9.82
C ALA A 114 -0.06 6.22 -9.09
N THR A 115 -0.36 4.97 -9.48
CA THR A 115 -1.25 4.07 -8.75
C THR A 115 -0.54 2.76 -8.50
N LEU A 116 -0.50 2.30 -7.24
CA LEU A 116 -0.11 0.94 -6.86
C LEU A 116 -1.39 0.21 -6.48
N SER A 117 -1.59 -0.99 -6.99
CA SER A 117 -2.64 -1.91 -6.57
C SER A 117 -2.02 -3.25 -6.21
N VAL A 118 -2.37 -3.75 -5.03
CA VAL A 118 -1.84 -4.97 -4.43
C VAL A 118 -3.01 -5.88 -4.14
N SER A 119 -3.02 -7.05 -4.76
CA SER A 119 -3.85 -8.18 -4.38
C SER A 119 -2.95 -9.36 -4.01
N PRO A 120 -3.47 -10.42 -3.37
CA PRO A 120 -2.64 -11.54 -2.91
C PRO A 120 -1.73 -12.13 -3.98
N ASN A 121 -2.21 -12.18 -5.22
CA ASN A 121 -1.51 -12.84 -6.34
C ASN A 121 -1.00 -11.87 -7.40
N SER A 122 -1.24 -10.56 -7.26
CA SER A 122 -0.83 -9.61 -8.27
C SER A 122 -0.48 -8.26 -7.67
N LEU A 123 0.55 -7.66 -8.24
CA LEU A 123 0.95 -6.30 -7.94
C LEU A 123 1.01 -5.52 -9.25
N THR A 124 0.27 -4.43 -9.29
CA THR A 124 0.16 -3.58 -10.45
C THR A 124 0.59 -2.18 -10.08
N ILE A 125 1.57 -1.63 -10.79
CA ILE A 125 1.98 -0.24 -10.67
C ILE A 125 1.76 0.47 -12.00
N SER A 126 0.93 1.51 -11.98
CA SER A 126 0.70 2.39 -13.12
C SER A 126 1.33 3.74 -12.86
N ILE A 127 2.14 4.24 -13.79
CA ILE A 127 2.75 5.57 -13.74
C ILE A 127 2.64 6.21 -15.10
N ARG A 128 1.92 7.33 -15.17
CA ARG A 128 1.59 7.99 -16.44
C ARG A 128 1.01 6.94 -17.41
N SER A 129 1.67 6.72 -18.55
CA SER A 129 1.30 5.74 -19.58
C SER A 129 1.97 4.37 -19.46
N LYS A 130 2.75 4.11 -18.39
CA LYS A 130 3.42 2.83 -18.16
C LYS A 130 2.69 1.99 -17.13
N LEU A 131 2.47 0.71 -17.45
CA LEU A 131 1.86 -0.28 -16.57
C LEU A 131 2.85 -1.41 -16.29
N VAL A 132 3.14 -1.65 -15.02
CA VAL A 132 3.98 -2.74 -14.55
C VAL A 132 3.12 -3.69 -13.75
N LYS A 133 2.85 -4.87 -14.29
CA LYS A 133 2.13 -5.95 -13.59
C LYS A 133 3.11 -7.07 -13.30
N ILE A 134 3.21 -7.47 -12.03
CA ILE A 134 4.01 -8.60 -11.57
C ILE A 134 3.20 -9.49 -10.63
N SER A 135 3.60 -10.74 -10.52
CA SER A 135 3.14 -11.66 -9.49
C SER A 135 4.13 -11.63 -8.31
N PRO A 136 3.65 -11.46 -7.06
CA PRO A 136 4.46 -11.62 -5.84
C PRO A 136 5.18 -12.98 -5.73
N LEU A 137 4.76 -13.97 -6.52
CA LEU A 137 5.28 -15.34 -6.53
C LEU A 137 6.31 -15.61 -7.63
N SER A 138 6.53 -14.66 -8.56
CA SER A 138 7.33 -14.91 -9.77
C SER A 138 8.67 -14.16 -9.75
N GLU A 139 9.76 -14.88 -9.45
CA GLU A 139 11.13 -14.38 -9.54
C GLU A 139 11.44 -13.76 -10.91
N GLU A 140 11.07 -14.46 -11.99
CA GLU A 140 11.31 -14.04 -13.37
C GLU A 140 10.70 -12.67 -13.68
N GLN A 141 9.49 -12.40 -13.17
CA GLN A 141 8.82 -11.12 -13.38
C GLN A 141 9.48 -9.98 -12.60
N PHE A 142 10.02 -10.27 -11.41
CA PHE A 142 10.81 -9.30 -10.65
C PHE A 142 12.12 -8.95 -11.37
N THR A 143 12.82 -9.96 -11.91
CA THR A 143 14.08 -9.76 -12.63
C THR A 143 13.86 -9.03 -13.95
N SER A 144 12.90 -9.48 -14.76
CA SER A 144 12.63 -8.90 -16.09
C SER A 144 12.06 -7.48 -16.04
N LYS A 145 11.31 -7.12 -15.00
CA LYS A 145 10.70 -5.79 -14.83
C LYS A 145 11.36 -4.94 -13.75
N ARG A 146 12.59 -5.29 -13.34
CA ARG A 146 13.30 -4.65 -12.23
C ARG A 146 13.42 -3.14 -12.41
N ASP A 147 13.78 -2.69 -13.60
CA ASP A 147 14.09 -1.28 -13.83
C ASP A 147 12.80 -0.44 -13.86
N GLU A 148 11.73 -0.97 -14.44
CA GLU A 148 10.40 -0.38 -14.38
C GLU A 148 9.87 -0.34 -12.94
N LEU A 149 10.03 -1.42 -12.15
CA LEU A 149 9.66 -1.45 -10.74
C LEU A 149 10.44 -0.43 -9.93
N ARG A 150 11.76 -0.33 -10.13
CA ARG A 150 12.62 0.65 -9.45
C ARG A 150 12.18 2.08 -9.75
N MET A 151 11.93 2.40 -11.01
CA MET A 151 11.41 3.71 -11.40
C MET A 151 10.05 3.96 -10.75
N ALA A 152 9.22 2.92 -10.69
CA ALA A 152 7.86 3.08 -10.24
C ALA A 152 7.74 3.28 -8.72
N LEU A 153 8.46 2.48 -7.95
CA LEU A 153 8.57 2.60 -6.51
C LEU A 153 9.08 3.98 -6.09
N LYS A 154 10.08 4.55 -6.79
CA LYS A 154 10.61 5.88 -6.46
C LYS A 154 9.52 6.97 -6.43
N THR A 155 8.53 6.88 -7.32
CA THR A 155 7.43 7.85 -7.39
C THR A 155 6.46 7.66 -6.23
N ILE A 156 6.14 6.40 -5.90
CA ILE A 156 5.17 6.06 -4.87
C ILE A 156 5.73 6.24 -3.46
N GLU A 157 6.97 5.82 -3.22
CA GLU A 157 7.69 6.04 -1.96
C GLU A 157 7.74 7.51 -1.58
N LYS A 158 7.95 8.42 -2.56
CA LYS A 158 7.94 9.86 -2.29
C LYS A 158 6.59 10.31 -1.72
N ALA A 159 5.48 9.76 -2.22
CA ALA A 159 4.14 10.07 -1.75
C ALA A 159 3.84 9.45 -0.38
N VAL A 160 4.24 8.19 -0.15
CA VAL A 160 3.99 7.51 1.13
C VAL A 160 4.91 8.02 2.23
N TYR A 161 6.23 7.97 2.02
CA TYR A 161 7.23 8.21 3.06
C TYR A 161 7.39 9.68 3.42
N ARG A 162 7.34 10.59 2.44
CA ARG A 162 7.58 12.01 2.74
C ARG A 162 6.31 12.75 3.11
N ARG A 163 5.13 12.15 2.90
CA ARG A 163 3.87 12.91 2.95
C ARG A 163 2.82 12.20 3.80
N LEU A 164 2.42 10.98 3.47
CA LEU A 164 1.37 10.29 4.23
C LEU A 164 1.81 9.88 5.63
N LEU A 165 2.94 9.17 5.75
CA LEU A 165 3.43 8.67 7.05
C LEU A 165 3.66 9.80 8.06
N PRO A 166 4.48 10.83 7.75
CA PRO A 166 4.82 11.85 8.73
C PRO A 166 3.59 12.61 9.24
N LEU A 167 2.59 12.80 8.39
CA LEU A 167 1.38 13.54 8.76
C LEU A 167 0.45 12.72 9.65
N ILE A 168 0.37 11.42 9.40
CA ILE A 168 -0.37 10.50 10.25
C ILE A 168 0.40 10.36 11.57
N GLU A 169 1.69 10.05 11.56
CA GLU A 169 2.53 9.92 12.76
C GLU A 169 2.58 11.19 13.63
N GLN A 170 2.83 12.37 13.06
CA GLN A 170 2.86 13.64 13.83
C GLN A 170 1.52 14.02 14.45
N LYS A 171 0.40 13.63 13.81
CA LYS A 171 -0.94 13.91 14.33
C LYS A 171 -1.43 12.83 15.28
N LEU A 172 -0.75 11.68 15.33
CA LEU A 172 -1.03 10.57 16.24
C LEU A 172 -0.15 10.59 17.49
N GLN A 173 1.04 11.21 17.46
CA GLN A 173 1.85 11.45 18.67
C GLN A 173 1.31 12.59 19.57
N LYS A 174 0.33 13.36 19.09
CA LYS A 174 -0.27 14.50 19.81
C LYS A 174 -1.58 14.16 20.52
N VAL A 175 -1.83 12.88 20.78
CA VAL A 175 -3.00 12.40 21.52
C VAL A 175 -2.54 11.47 22.63
#